data_AF-A0AAU2TA49-F1
#
_entry.id   AF-A0AAU2TA49-F1
#
_cell.length_a   1.000
_cell.length_b   1.000
_cell.length_c   1.000
_cell.angle_alpha   90.00
_cell.angle_beta   90.00
_cell.angle_gamma   90.00
#
_symmetry.space_group_name_H-M   'P 1'
#
loop_
_entity.id
_entity.type
_entity.pdbx_description
1 polymer ?
#
loop_
_entity_poly.entity_id
_entity_poly.type
_entity_poly.pdbx_seq_one_letter_code
_entity_poly.pdbx_strand_id
1 'polypeptide(L)'
;MTGTHAFCWGGMDLITQETEIDPLLHNCLEPAAVGNAREIPFTPDSGPYTLADRLTALGVDPTPAQVDEVLTRARELMARAGRLLTDGELAGLAASVAEEAR
;
A
#
# COMPACT_ATOMS: atom_id res chain seq x y z
N MET A 1 16.74 18.28 0.04
CA MET A 1 15.41 17.70 0.29
C MET A 1 15.54 16.76 1.47
N THR A 2 14.99 17.09 2.64
CA THR A 2 15.28 16.37 3.90
C THR A 2 14.05 15.90 4.68
N GLY A 3 12.84 16.12 4.15
CA GLY A 3 11.63 15.55 4.74
C GLY A 3 11.58 14.04 4.51
N THR A 4 11.19 13.28 5.54
CA THR A 4 11.02 11.80 5.47
C THR A 4 9.99 11.37 4.44
N HIS A 5 9.04 12.25 4.10
CA HIS A 5 7.99 11.99 3.11
C HIS A 5 8.16 12.78 1.81
N ALA A 6 9.35 13.34 1.55
CA ALA A 6 9.60 14.16 0.36
C ALA A 6 9.42 13.40 -0.97
N PHE A 7 9.45 12.07 -0.94
CA PHE A 7 9.26 11.18 -2.08
C PHE A 7 8.05 10.24 -1.90
N CYS A 8 7.17 10.56 -0.96
CA CYS A 8 5.95 9.81 -0.69
C CYS A 8 4.78 10.50 -1.41
N TRP A 9 4.32 9.88 -2.50
CA TRP A 9 3.21 10.38 -3.33
C TRP A 9 1.84 9.78 -2.93
N GLY A 10 1.78 9.14 -1.76
CA GLY A 10 0.62 8.38 -1.30
C GLY A 10 0.62 6.94 -1.82
N GLY A 11 -0.55 6.32 -1.81
CA GLY A 11 -0.73 4.91 -2.17
C GLY A 11 -1.81 4.66 -3.21
N MET A 12 -2.11 5.63 -4.07
CA MET A 12 -3.07 5.42 -5.16
C MET A 12 -2.49 4.47 -6.22
N ASP A 13 -3.32 3.60 -6.79
CA ASP A 13 -2.87 2.60 -7.77
C ASP A 13 -2.15 3.21 -8.97
N LEU A 14 -2.60 4.38 -9.44
CA LEU A 14 -1.94 5.09 -10.53
C LEU A 14 -0.47 5.38 -10.19
N ILE A 15 -0.23 5.93 -9.00
CA ILE A 15 1.12 6.28 -8.54
C ILE A 15 1.96 5.02 -8.36
N THR A 16 1.41 3.98 -7.73
CA THR A 16 2.10 2.72 -7.49
C THR A 16 2.55 2.08 -8.81
N GLN A 17 1.63 1.92 -9.77
CA GLN A 17 1.91 1.28 -11.05
C GLN A 17 2.84 2.08 -11.95
N GLU A 18 2.62 3.40 -12.05
CA GLU A 18 3.47 4.26 -12.89
C GLU A 18 4.92 4.25 -12.42
N THR A 19 5.13 4.20 -11.11
CA THR A 19 6.46 4.20 -10.49
C THR A 19 7.24 2.91 -10.74
N GLU A 20 6.58 1.78 -11.00
CA GLU A 20 7.25 0.54 -11.43
C GLU A 20 7.77 0.63 -12.87
N ILE A 21 7.11 1.43 -13.72
CA ILE A 21 7.48 1.63 -15.11
C ILE A 21 8.57 2.69 -15.23
N ASP A 22 8.34 3.87 -14.64
CA ASP A 22 9.28 4.98 -14.60
C ASP A 22 9.37 5.54 -13.16
N PRO A 23 10.42 5.17 -12.40
CA PRO A 23 10.64 5.63 -11.03
C PRO A 23 10.77 7.16 -10.88
N LEU A 24 11.07 7.86 -11.97
CA LEU A 24 11.24 9.32 -12.01
C LEU A 24 10.01 10.06 -12.54
N LEU A 25 8.93 9.36 -12.92
CA LEU A 25 7.74 10.01 -13.48
C LEU A 25 7.21 11.13 -12.58
N HIS A 26 7.25 10.90 -11.27
CA HIS A 26 6.83 11.86 -10.24
C HIS A 26 8.00 12.57 -9.54
N ASN A 27 9.25 12.24 -9.86
CA ASN A 27 10.42 12.74 -9.14
C ASN A 27 11.48 13.32 -10.08
N CYS A 28 12.03 14.48 -9.77
CA CYS A 28 13.13 15.04 -10.56
C CYS A 28 14.49 14.33 -10.35
N LEU A 29 14.58 13.43 -9.37
CA LEU A 29 15.75 12.62 -9.05
C LEU A 29 15.36 11.39 -8.22
N GLU A 30 16.19 10.36 -8.26
CA GLU A 30 15.99 9.16 -7.44
C GLU A 30 16.19 9.48 -5.94
N PRO A 31 15.29 9.03 -5.04
CA PRO A 31 15.41 9.30 -3.60
C PRO A 31 16.78 8.92 -3.02
N ALA A 32 17.36 7.82 -3.51
CA ALA A 32 18.66 7.32 -3.07
C ALA A 32 19.81 8.31 -3.34
N ALA A 33 19.70 9.18 -4.35
CA ALA A 33 20.72 10.18 -4.68
C ALA A 33 20.88 11.24 -3.58
N VAL A 34 19.91 11.38 -2.69
CA VAL A 34 19.95 12.29 -1.53
C VAL A 34 19.88 11.55 -0.18
N GLY A 35 20.15 10.24 -0.19
CA GLY A 35 20.10 9.41 1.01
C GLY A 35 18.68 9.21 1.57
N ASN A 36 17.66 9.24 0.71
CA ASN A 36 16.26 9.03 1.08
C ASN A 36 15.72 7.75 0.42
N ALA A 37 14.52 7.31 0.82
CA ALA A 37 13.84 6.16 0.26
C ALA A 37 12.43 6.56 -0.21
N ARG A 38 11.89 5.80 -1.16
CA ARG A 38 10.48 5.90 -1.55
C ARG A 38 9.65 5.11 -0.54
N GLU A 39 8.57 5.71 -0.06
CA GLU A 39 7.57 5.05 0.76
C GLU A 39 6.23 5.11 0.03
N ILE A 40 5.56 3.96 -0.08
CA ILE A 40 4.20 3.85 -0.62
C ILE A 40 3.33 3.36 0.55
N PRO A 41 2.69 4.27 1.30
CA PRO A 41 1.81 3.90 2.39
C PRO A 41 0.50 3.33 1.84
N PHE A 42 -0.08 2.37 2.55
CA PHE A 42 -1.47 1.99 2.31
C PHE A 42 -2.40 3.02 2.97
N THR A 43 -3.27 3.67 2.18
CA THR A 43 -4.17 4.74 2.61
C THR A 43 -5.62 4.46 2.20
N PRO A 44 -6.61 5.24 2.66
CA PRO A 44 -8.00 5.09 2.20
C PRO A 44 -8.17 5.22 0.67
N ASP A 45 -7.29 5.99 0.03
CA ASP A 45 -7.26 6.21 -1.42
C ASP A 45 -6.50 5.11 -2.18
N SER A 46 -5.88 4.16 -1.46
CA SER A 46 -5.27 3.00 -2.08
C SER A 46 -6.32 2.13 -2.76
N GLY A 47 -5.93 1.58 -3.91
CA GLY A 47 -6.73 0.64 -4.66
C GLY A 47 -6.22 -0.80 -4.54
N PRO A 48 -6.84 -1.72 -5.30
CA PRO A 48 -6.54 -3.15 -5.24
C PRO A 48 -5.08 -3.48 -5.60
N TYR A 49 -4.45 -2.76 -6.53
CA TYR A 49 -3.07 -3.07 -6.92
C TYR A 49 -2.08 -2.71 -5.83
N THR A 50 -2.20 -1.51 -5.25
CA THR A 50 -1.35 -1.10 -4.12
C THR A 50 -1.54 -2.02 -2.92
N LEU A 51 -2.77 -2.49 -2.66
CA LEU A 51 -3.03 -3.47 -1.62
C LEU A 51 -2.36 -4.81 -1.92
N ALA A 52 -2.49 -5.32 -3.15
CA ALA A 52 -1.90 -6.59 -3.56
C ALA A 52 -0.36 -6.55 -3.45
N ASP A 53 0.27 -5.48 -3.91
CA ASP A 53 1.73 -5.29 -3.82
C ASP A 53 2.17 -5.22 -2.35
N ARG A 54 1.40 -4.50 -1.51
CA ARG A 54 1.70 -4.40 -0.08
C ARG A 54 1.58 -5.74 0.62
N LEU A 55 0.52 -6.50 0.35
CA LEU A 55 0.32 -7.84 0.92
C LEU A 55 1.41 -8.81 0.45
N THR A 56 1.79 -8.76 -0.82
CA THR A 56 2.91 -9.54 -1.38
C THR A 56 4.23 -9.22 -0.67
N ALA A 57 4.52 -7.92 -0.45
CA ALA A 57 5.69 -7.49 0.32
C ALA A 57 5.67 -7.96 1.78
N LEU A 58 4.49 -8.21 2.35
CA LEU A 58 4.29 -8.80 3.67
C LEU A 58 4.29 -10.34 3.67
N GLY A 59 4.53 -10.97 2.51
CA GLY A 59 4.57 -12.42 2.36
C GLY A 59 3.19 -13.08 2.26
N VAL A 60 2.15 -12.32 1.94
CA VAL A 60 0.79 -12.80 1.70
C VAL A 60 0.53 -12.78 0.20
N ASP A 61 0.10 -13.90 -0.38
CA ASP A 61 -0.28 -14.01 -1.80
C ASP A 61 -1.81 -14.13 -1.93
N PRO A 62 -2.54 -13.00 -1.94
CA PRO A 62 -3.99 -13.00 -1.99
C PRO A 62 -4.53 -13.22 -3.40
N THR A 63 -5.63 -13.97 -3.51
CA THR A 63 -6.43 -13.99 -4.74
C THR A 63 -7.11 -12.64 -4.98
N PRO A 64 -7.51 -12.31 -6.24
CA PRO A 64 -8.21 -11.06 -6.52
C PRO A 64 -9.47 -10.84 -5.67
N ALA A 65 -10.25 -11.89 -5.41
CA ALA A 65 -11.43 -11.81 -4.56
C ALA A 65 -11.08 -11.47 -3.09
N GLN A 66 -9.96 -12.00 -2.59
CA GLN A 66 -9.47 -11.68 -1.26
C GLN A 66 -8.95 -10.24 -1.19
N VAL A 67 -8.31 -9.74 -2.24
CA VAL A 67 -7.88 -8.34 -2.33
C VAL A 67 -9.09 -7.40 -2.21
N ASP A 68 -10.16 -7.64 -2.96
CA ASP A 68 -11.37 -6.80 -2.92
C ASP A 68 -12.03 -6.80 -1.53
N GLU A 69 -12.11 -7.97 -0.90
CA GLU A 69 -12.68 -8.11 0.45
C GLU A 69 -11.81 -7.42 1.51
N VAL A 70 -10.49 -7.62 1.46
CA VAL A 70 -9.53 -6.95 2.36
C VAL A 70 -9.59 -5.44 2.17
N LEU A 71 -9.66 -4.95 0.92
CA LEU A 71 -9.75 -3.52 0.62
C LEU A 71 -10.99 -2.89 1.26
N THR A 72 -12.13 -3.56 1.14
CA THR A 72 -13.40 -3.11 1.73
C THR A 72 -13.28 -3.03 3.25
N ARG A 73 -12.86 -4.13 3.90
CA ARG A 73 -12.73 -4.17 5.37
C ARG A 73 -11.68 -3.19 5.89
N ALA A 74 -10.56 -3.03 5.17
CA ALA A 74 -9.50 -2.12 5.56
C ALA A 74 -9.96 -0.66 5.58
N ARG A 75 -10.74 -0.25 4.56
CA ARG A 75 -11.35 1.09 4.51
C ARG A 75 -12.31 1.31 5.67
N GLU A 76 -13.16 0.33 5.98
CA GLU A 76 -14.06 0.44 7.13
C GLU A 76 -13.30 0.55 8.46
N LEU A 77 -12.24 -0.22 8.64
CA LEU A 77 -11.42 -0.17 9.86
C LEU A 77 -10.72 1.17 10.00
N MET A 78 -10.12 1.71 8.93
CA MET A 78 -9.51 3.04 8.95
C MET A 78 -10.53 4.13 9.25
N ALA A 79 -11.71 4.08 8.63
CA ALA A 79 -12.79 5.04 8.85
C ALA A 79 -13.26 5.02 10.32
N ARG A 80 -13.39 3.82 10.92
CA ARG A 80 -13.78 3.67 12.33
C ARG A 80 -12.68 4.09 13.31
N ALA A 81 -11.41 3.79 12.99
CA ALA A 81 -10.28 4.07 13.87
C ALA A 81 -9.75 5.50 13.77
N GLY A 82 -10.06 6.21 12.67
CA GLY A 82 -9.55 7.56 12.40
C GLY A 82 -8.03 7.61 12.17
N ARG A 83 -7.42 6.48 11.77
CA ARG A 83 -5.98 6.35 11.49
C ARG A 83 -5.71 5.33 10.40
N LEU A 84 -4.49 5.35 9.86
CA LEU A 84 -4.00 4.33 8.94
C LEU A 84 -3.82 2.98 9.64
N LEU A 85 -3.96 1.90 8.87
CA LEU A 85 -3.60 0.56 9.31
C LEU A 85 -2.09 0.38 9.27
N THR A 86 -1.58 -0.35 10.24
CA THR A 86 -0.21 -0.85 10.24
C THR A 86 -0.11 -2.09 9.36
N ASP A 87 1.11 -2.42 8.93
CA ASP A 87 1.38 -3.63 8.15
C ASP A 87 0.92 -4.91 8.87
N GLY A 88 1.08 -4.98 10.19
CA GLY A 88 0.62 -6.12 10.99
C GLY A 88 -0.91 -6.23 11.02
N GLU A 89 -1.62 -5.11 11.07
CA GLU A 89 -3.09 -5.10 10.99
C GLU A 89 -3.57 -5.51 9.60
N LEU A 90 -2.87 -5.07 8.55
CA LEU A 90 -3.18 -5.42 7.16
C LEU A 90 -2.95 -6.91 6.90
N ALA A 91 -1.81 -7.46 7.36
CA ALA A 91 -1.52 -8.88 7.26
C ALA A 91 -2.51 -9.73 8.07
N GLY A 92 -2.88 -9.28 9.27
CA GLY A 92 -3.88 -9.94 10.10
C GLY A 92 -5.27 -9.98 9.44
N LEU A 93 -5.65 -8.88 8.78
CA LEU A 93 -6.91 -8.80 8.04
C LEU A 93 -6.91 -9.72 6.81
N ALA A 94 -5.80 -9.77 6.07
CA ALA A 94 -5.67 -10.68 4.93
C ALA A 94 -5.72 -12.15 5.37
N ALA A 95 -5.07 -12.49 6.49
CA ALA A 95 -5.14 -13.84 7.05
C ALA A 95 -6.56 -14.22 7.47
N SER A 96 -7.33 -13.32 8.11
CA SER A 96 -8.71 -13.62 8.49
C SER A 96 -9.60 -13.88 7.28
N VAL A 97 -9.46 -13.07 6.22
CA VAL A 97 -10.21 -13.27 4.97
C VAL A 97 -9.83 -14.59 4.29
N ALA A 98 -8.55 -14.98 4.33
CA ALA A 98 -8.10 -16.24 3.77
C ALA A 98 -8.65 -17.48 4.51
N GLU A 99 -8.73 -17.43 5.84
CA GLU A 99 -9.33 -18.49 6.65
C GLU A 99 -10.85 -18.61 6.44
N GLU A 100 -11.56 -17.49 6.27
CA GLU A 100 -13.01 -17.48 6.01
C GLU A 100 -13.39 -18.03 4.62
N ALA A 101 -12.46 -18.01 3.67
CA ALA A 101 -12.67 -18.52 2.31
C ALA A 101 -12.46 -20.03 2.17
N ARG A 102 -12.08 -20.72 3.26
CA ARG A 102 -11.76 -22.15 3.30
C ARG A 102 -12.94 -23.02 3.75
#